data_AF-A0A1Z1MHU5-F1
#
_entry.id   AF-A0A1Z1MHU5-F1
#
_cell.length_a   1.000
_cell.length_b   1.000
_cell.length_c   1.000
_cell.angle_alpha   90.00
_cell.angle_beta   90.00
_cell.angle_gamma   90.00
#
_symmetry.space_group_name_H-M   'P 1'
#
loop_
_entity.id
_entity.type
_entity.pdbx_description
1 polymer ?
#
loop_
_entity_poly.entity_id
_entity_poly.type
_entity_poly.pdbx_seq_one_letter_code
_entity_poly.pdbx_strand_id
1 'polypeptide(L)' 'MDILEEVKNLKKELVFLRIKKMTKQKIERHKIKTIQKKIAQILQLNQYK' A
#
# COMPACT_ATOMS: atom_id res chain seq x y z
N MET A 1 -3.65 -7.17 16.29
CA MET A 1 -3.31 -6.36 15.11
C MET A 1 -4.51 -6.42 14.19
N ASP A 2 -5.19 -5.31 13.96
CA ASP A 2 -6.40 -5.28 13.12
C ASP A 2 -5.99 -5.22 11.64
N ILE A 3 -6.27 -6.29 10.92
CA ILE A 3 -5.98 -6.45 9.49
C ILE A 3 -6.60 -5.32 8.67
N LEU A 4 -7.80 -4.87 9.05
CA LEU A 4 -8.50 -3.79 8.35
C LEU A 4 -7.76 -2.45 8.53
N GLU A 5 -7.30 -2.16 9.74
CA GLU A 5 -6.54 -0.95 10.03
C GLU A 5 -5.17 -0.95 9.34
N GLU A 6 -4.51 -2.11 9.25
CA GLU A 6 -3.25 -2.24 8.51
C GLU A 6 -3.43 -2.01 7.00
N VAL A 7 -4.45 -2.63 6.38
CA VAL A 7 -4.79 -2.40 4.97
C VAL A 7 -5.16 -0.94 4.71
N LYS A 8 -5.91 -0.31 5.63
CA LYS A 8 -6.28 1.11 5.54
C LYS A 8 -5.05 2.02 5.56
N ASN A 9 -4.08 1.74 6.41
CA ASN A 9 -2.84 2.53 6.48
C ASN A 9 -1.96 2.34 5.24
N LEU A 10 -1.84 1.11 4.72
CA LEU A 10 -1.15 0.86 3.45
C LEU A 10 -1.83 1.57 2.26
N LYS A 11 -3.16 1.62 2.22
CA LYS A 11 -3.90 2.37 1.20
C LYS A 11 -3.64 3.88 1.28
N LYS A 12 -3.60 4.46 2.49
CA LYS A 12 -3.24 5.89 2.68
C LYS A 12 -1.83 6.16 2.13
N GLU A 13 -0.86 5.32 2.46
CA GLU A 13 0.52 5.46 1.98
C GLU A 13 0.61 5.39 0.45
N LEU A 14 -0.15 4.47 -0.17
CA LEU A 14 -0.25 4.36 -1.62
C LEU A 14 -0.80 5.65 -2.27
N VAL A 15 -1.83 6.25 -1.66
CA VAL A 15 -2.40 7.53 -2.13
C VAL A 15 -1.36 8.64 -2.05
N PHE A 16 -0.63 8.76 -0.94
CA PHE A 16 0.45 9.75 -0.81
C PHE A 16 1.53 9.56 -1.87
N LEU A 17 1.96 8.34 -2.15
CA LEU A 17 2.96 8.06 -3.19
C LEU A 17 2.43 8.40 -4.59
N ARG A 18 1.14 8.20 -4.86
CA ARG A 18 0.50 8.60 -6.12
C ARG A 18 0.48 10.13 -6.27
N ILE A 19 0.13 10.86 -5.21
CA ILE A 19 0.17 12.33 -5.20
C ILE A 19 1.59 12.83 -5.45
N LYS A 20 2.59 12.27 -4.76
CA LYS A 20 4.00 12.62 -4.98
C LYS A 20 4.45 12.32 -6.42
N LYS A 21 3.98 11.21 -7.01
CA LYS A 21 4.23 10.89 -8.44
C LYS A 21 3.62 11.94 -9.36
N MET A 22 2.35 12.32 -9.14
CA MET A 22 1.63 13.30 -9.95
C MET A 22 2.27 14.69 -9.87
N THR A 23 2.70 15.08 -8.67
CA THR A 23 3.41 16.34 -8.41
C THR A 23 4.88 16.30 -8.82
N LYS A 24 5.34 15.23 -9.50
CA LYS A 24 6.73 15.02 -9.97
C LYS A 24 7.79 15.12 -8.86
N GLN A 25 7.41 14.92 -7.61
CA GLN A 25 8.35 14.85 -6.50
C GLN A 25 9.24 13.61 -6.63
N LYS A 26 10.45 13.68 -6.07
CA LYS A 26 11.38 12.55 -6.02
C LYS A 26 10.73 11.42 -5.22
N ILE A 27 10.44 10.31 -5.88
CA ILE A 27 9.85 9.12 -5.26
C ILE A 27 10.60 7.85 -5.65
N GLU A 28 10.68 6.95 -4.70
CA GLU A 28 11.11 5.58 -4.92
C GLU A 28 9.95 4.79 -5.56
N ARG A 29 9.98 4.65 -6.88
CA ARG A 29 8.91 3.96 -7.65
C ARG A 29 8.67 2.52 -7.15
N HIS A 30 9.69 1.85 -6.65
CA HIS A 30 9.59 0.49 -6.13
C HIS A 30 8.70 0.41 -4.87
N LYS A 31 8.60 1.48 -4.06
CA LYS A 31 7.74 1.51 -2.86
C LYS A 31 6.26 1.28 -3.20
N ILE A 32 5.80 1.80 -4.34
CA ILE A 32 4.42 1.57 -4.81
C ILE A 32 4.18 0.07 -5.03
N LYS A 33 5.09 -0.61 -5.74
CA LYS A 33 5.00 -2.06 -6.01
C LYS A 33 5.06 -2.87 -4.72
N THR A 34 5.92 -2.48 -3.77
CA THR A 34 6.04 -3.15 -2.47
C THR A 34 4.76 -3.04 -1.65
N ILE A 35 4.16 -1.85 -1.55
CA ILE A 35 2.91 -1.63 -0.80
C ILE A 35 1.76 -2.41 -1.44
N GLN A 36 1.65 -2.41 -2.77
CA GLN A 36 0.65 -3.22 -3.48
C GLN A 36 0.80 -4.72 -3.20
N LYS A 37 2.03 -5.23 -3.22
CA LYS A 37 2.32 -6.63 -2.88
C LYS A 37 1.91 -6.96 -1.44
N LYS A 38 2.23 -6.08 -0.49
CA LYS A 38 1.84 -6.27 0.93
C LYS A 38 0.32 -6.32 1.10
N ILE A 39 -0.41 -5.39 0.49
CA ILE A 39 -1.89 -5.39 0.52
C ILE A 39 -2.43 -6.71 -0.03
N ALA A 40 -1.92 -7.17 -1.18
CA ALA A 40 -2.36 -8.42 -1.79
C ALA A 40 -2.10 -9.64 -0.88
N GLN A 41 -0.92 -9.71 -0.25
CA GLN A 41 -0.58 -10.78 0.70
C GLN A 41 -1.49 -10.80 1.92
N ILE A 42 -1.77 -9.63 2.50
CA ILE A 42 -2.67 -9.51 3.66
C ILE A 42 -4.08 -9.96 3.30
N LEU A 43 -4.60 -9.51 2.15
CA LEU A 43 -5.93 -9.89 1.69
C LEU A 43 -6.04 -11.39 1.39
N GLN A 44 -5.00 -11.98 0.80
CA GLN A 44 -4.94 -13.44 0.59
C GLN A 44 -4.98 -14.18 1.92
N LEU A 45 -4.12 -13.83 2.87
CA LEU A 45 -4.08 -14.48 4.18
C LEU A 45 -5.40 -14.35 4.95
N ASN A 46 -6.15 -13.26 4.74
CA ASN A 46 -7.46 -13.07 5.34
C ASN A 46 -8.59 -13.83 4.63
N GLN A 47 -8.41 -14.24 3.37
CA GLN A 47 -9.38 -15.08 2.64
C GLN A 47 -9.25 -16.58 2.99
N TYR A 48 -8.06 -17.02 3.38
CA TYR A 48 -7.79 -18.41 3.79
C TYR A 48 -8.01 -18.68 5.28
N LYS A 49 -8.57 -17.72 6.01
CA LYS A 49 -8.79 -17.78 7.46
C LYS A 49 -10.27 -17.81 7.77
#